data_AF-A2G0X5-F1
#
_entry.id   AF-A2G0X5-F1
#
_cell.length_a   1.000
_cell.length_b   1.000
_cell.length_c   1.000
_cell.angle_alpha   90.00
_cell.angle_beta   90.00
_cell.angle_gamma   90.00
#
_symmetry.space_group_name_H-M   'P 1'
#
loop_
_entity.id
_entity.type
_entity.pdbx_description
1 polymer ?
#
loop_
_entity_poly.entity_id
_entity_poly.type
_entity_poly.pdbx_seq_one_letter_code
_entity_poly.pdbx_strand_id
1 'polypeptide(L)'
;MSHLEERFAEIRTHLKDYVSNNKLLMQFQKKDLESFFENTTFSSNDYITLLEQSSNTGYASTISELALKTNVEFNNYDEIISTLNTVNKCLKLKFFDSVINYINLSGTEINNLIARISYLETTIKKLLIEIDHPNKLRQSTSLNNENRSESSQNPDTDDDNLPVEFLMKLHELRKSRDFEIYYKFFDELSQNGNQNMITRACEEEFDQIYIRNYMHCPFG
;
A
#
# COMPACT_ATOMS: atom_id res chain seq x y z
N MET A 1 5.15 47.02 10.05
CA MET A 1 5.35 45.65 10.53
C MET A 1 5.35 45.71 12.04
N SER A 2 4.48 44.97 12.71
CA SER A 2 4.47 44.96 14.18
C SER A 2 5.71 44.24 14.71
N HIS A 3 6.17 44.57 15.90
CA HIS A 3 7.29 43.88 16.57
C HIS A 3 7.03 42.35 16.69
N LEU A 4 5.76 41.93 16.67
CA LEU A 4 5.37 40.51 16.69
C LEU A 4 5.60 39.83 15.34
N GLU A 5 5.30 40.51 14.23
CA GLU A 5 5.52 40.00 12.87
C GLU A 5 7.01 39.81 12.56
N GLU A 6 7.87 40.72 13.02
CA GLU A 6 9.33 40.58 12.88
C GLU A 6 9.86 39.37 13.66
N ARG A 7 9.34 39.12 14.87
CA ARG A 7 9.73 37.94 15.66
C ARG A 7 9.26 36.63 15.04
N PHE A 8 8.08 36.61 14.41
CA PHE A 8 7.64 35.43 13.66
C PHE A 8 8.49 35.17 12.43
N ALA A 9 8.91 36.22 11.73
CA ALA A 9 9.81 36.10 10.59
C ALA A 9 11.17 35.53 11.02
N GLU A 10 11.71 35.96 12.17
CA GLU A 10 12.94 35.43 12.75
C GLU A 10 12.81 33.94 13.12
N ILE A 11 11.74 33.56 13.86
CA ILE A 11 11.48 32.16 14.21
C ILE A 11 11.37 31.32 12.93
N ARG A 12 10.63 31.78 11.92
CA ARG A 12 10.42 31.02 10.68
C ARG A 12 11.72 30.84 9.89
N THR A 13 12.51 31.90 9.77
CA THR A 13 13.78 31.89 9.00
C THR A 13 14.79 30.92 9.60
N HIS A 14 14.81 30.81 10.93
CA HIS A 14 15.77 29.99 11.66
C HIS A 14 15.12 28.81 12.38
N LEU A 15 13.88 28.44 12.00
CA LEU A 15 13.10 27.41 12.69
C LEU A 15 13.90 26.12 12.76
N LYS A 16 14.45 25.70 11.62
CA LYS A 16 15.27 24.49 11.53
C LYS A 16 16.49 24.54 12.44
N ASP A 17 17.15 25.69 12.58
CA ASP A 17 18.32 25.86 13.44
C ASP A 17 17.95 25.86 14.92
N TYR A 18 16.81 26.45 15.28
CA TYR A 18 16.29 26.47 16.64
C TYR A 18 15.75 25.11 17.09
N VAL A 19 15.09 24.42 16.17
CA VAL A 19 14.62 23.04 16.32
C VAL A 19 15.85 22.14 16.48
N SER A 20 16.75 22.07 15.49
CA SER A 20 17.96 21.21 15.49
C SER A 20 18.86 21.33 16.72
N ASN A 21 18.86 22.47 17.41
CA ASN A 21 19.69 22.71 18.59
C ASN A 21 18.92 22.75 19.92
N ASN A 22 17.62 22.40 19.93
CA ASN A 22 16.75 22.50 21.10
C ASN A 22 16.72 23.92 21.73
N LYS A 23 16.92 24.95 20.90
CA LYS A 23 17.02 26.35 21.32
C LYS A 23 15.67 27.06 21.31
N LEU A 24 14.66 26.49 20.66
CA LEU A 24 13.35 27.13 20.47
C LEU A 24 12.72 27.59 21.81
N LEU A 25 12.65 26.71 22.81
CA LEU A 25 12.11 27.05 24.13
C LEU A 25 13.11 27.72 25.08
N MET A 26 14.39 27.71 24.72
CA MET A 26 15.41 28.47 25.47
C MET A 26 15.44 29.95 25.07
N GLN A 27 15.07 30.25 23.82
CA GLN A 27 15.18 31.60 23.25
C GLN A 27 13.87 32.35 23.22
N PHE A 28 12.73 31.65 23.13
CA PHE A 28 11.42 32.27 22.99
C PHE A 28 10.53 31.96 24.20
N GLN A 29 9.77 32.98 24.64
CA GLN A 29 8.80 32.81 25.72
C GLN A 29 7.62 31.96 25.23
N LYS A 30 6.98 31.22 26.15
CA LYS A 30 5.84 30.35 25.82
C LYS A 30 4.74 31.09 25.04
N LYS A 31 4.37 32.30 25.47
CA LYS A 31 3.31 33.10 24.83
C LYS A 31 3.61 33.46 23.37
N ASP A 32 4.88 33.78 23.08
CA ASP A 32 5.30 34.10 21.72
C ASP A 32 5.24 32.86 20.83
N LEU A 33 5.60 31.70 21.38
CA LEU A 33 5.49 30.42 20.69
C LEU A 33 4.04 30.02 20.50
N GLU A 34 3.17 30.14 21.50
CA GLU A 34 1.73 29.88 21.34
C GLU A 34 1.17 30.67 20.15
N SER A 35 1.46 31.97 20.10
CA SER A 35 1.01 32.80 18.99
C SER A 35 1.67 32.43 17.66
N PHE A 36 2.96 32.08 17.64
CA PHE A 36 3.64 31.61 16.43
C PHE A 36 3.02 30.32 15.88
N PHE A 37 2.80 29.33 16.75
CA PHE A 37 2.28 28.01 16.37
C PHE A 37 0.83 28.08 15.90
N GLU A 38 -0.01 28.90 16.54
CA GLU A 38 -1.41 29.13 16.10
C GLU A 38 -1.51 29.77 14.72
N ASN A 39 -0.49 30.55 14.31
CA ASN A 39 -0.48 31.29 13.04
C ASN A 39 0.46 30.69 11.99
N THR A 40 1.05 29.52 12.27
CA THR A 40 1.99 28.86 11.37
C THR A 40 1.44 27.52 10.92
N THR A 41 1.50 27.28 9.61
CA THR A 41 1.32 25.94 9.06
C THR A 41 2.70 25.34 8.87
N PHE A 42 2.93 24.17 9.46
CA PHE A 42 4.20 23.45 9.38
C PHE A 42 4.11 22.40 8.29
N SER A 43 5.22 22.19 7.58
CA SER A 43 5.37 20.96 6.80
C SER A 43 5.36 19.75 7.73
N SER A 44 4.88 18.60 7.23
CA SER A 44 4.91 17.33 7.95
C SER A 44 6.30 17.00 8.52
N ASN A 45 7.37 17.24 7.75
CA ASN A 45 8.76 17.02 8.17
C ASN A 45 9.22 17.95 9.30
N ASP A 46 8.93 19.25 9.21
CA ASP A 46 9.31 20.20 10.26
C ASP A 46 8.57 19.91 11.56
N TYR A 47 7.28 19.54 11.45
CA TYR A 47 6.45 19.14 12.59
C TYR A 47 6.94 17.86 13.26
N ILE A 48 7.29 16.83 12.49
CA ILE A 48 7.91 15.59 13.00
C ILE A 48 9.20 15.90 13.74
N THR A 49 10.10 16.68 13.12
CA THR A 49 11.40 17.03 13.71
C THR A 49 11.23 17.73 15.05
N LEU A 50 10.28 18.68 15.12
CA LEU A 50 9.92 19.37 16.36
C LEU A 50 9.46 18.39 17.45
N LEU A 51 8.54 17.48 17.14
CA LEU A 51 8.01 16.51 18.10
C LEU A 51 9.08 15.55 18.63
N GLU A 52 9.88 14.96 17.73
CA GLU A 52 10.90 13.99 18.11
C GLU A 52 11.94 14.61 19.04
N GLN A 53 12.36 15.85 18.76
CA GLN A 53 13.31 16.54 19.62
C GLN A 53 12.71 16.89 20.97
N SER A 54 11.46 17.32 21.01
CA SER A 54 10.80 17.64 22.28
C SER A 54 10.79 16.46 23.26
N SER A 55 10.66 15.24 22.72
CA SER A 55 10.59 14.02 23.52
C SER A 55 11.88 13.69 24.28
N ASN A 56 13.03 14.23 23.84
CA ASN A 56 14.34 14.03 24.46
C ASN A 56 14.74 15.14 25.44
N THR A 57 13.80 16.02 25.82
CA THR A 57 14.10 17.27 26.54
C THR A 57 13.20 17.43 27.75
N GLY A 58 13.58 18.30 28.68
CA GLY A 58 12.71 18.71 29.80
C GLY A 58 11.46 19.49 29.38
N TYR A 59 11.23 19.69 28.08
CA TYR A 59 10.16 20.52 27.52
C TYR A 59 9.05 19.74 26.81
N ALA A 60 9.06 18.40 26.90
CA ALA A 60 8.11 17.54 26.22
C ALA A 60 6.65 17.98 26.42
N SER A 61 6.25 18.37 27.63
CA SER A 61 4.87 18.80 27.93
C SER A 61 4.47 20.07 27.20
N THR A 62 5.32 21.09 27.17
CA THR A 62 5.05 22.37 26.50
C THR A 62 4.96 22.20 24.99
N ILE A 63 5.88 21.46 24.38
CA ILE A 63 5.84 21.24 22.92
C ILE A 63 4.65 20.36 22.56
N SER A 64 4.31 19.35 23.36
CA SER A 64 3.10 18.56 23.13
C SER A 64 1.85 19.43 23.09
N GLU A 65 1.71 20.39 24.01
CA GLU A 65 0.59 21.31 24.04
C GLU A 65 0.54 22.22 22.80
N LEU A 66 1.69 22.75 22.37
CA LEU A 66 1.79 23.59 21.18
C LEU A 66 1.50 22.79 19.90
N ALA A 67 2.12 21.62 19.77
CA ALA A 67 2.00 20.75 18.60
C ALA A 67 0.54 20.35 18.34
N LEU A 68 -0.23 20.04 19.40
CA LEU A 68 -1.65 19.71 19.30
C LEU A 68 -2.54 20.87 18.79
N LYS A 69 -2.06 22.12 18.85
CA LYS A 69 -2.77 23.32 18.36
C LYS A 69 -2.32 23.75 16.96
N THR A 70 -1.37 23.03 16.38
CA THR A 70 -0.68 23.45 15.16
C THR A 70 -1.36 22.91 13.92
N ASN A 71 -1.41 23.72 12.87
CA ASN A 71 -1.80 23.22 11.55
C ASN A 71 -0.61 22.57 10.84
N VAL A 72 -0.82 21.41 10.22
CA VAL A 72 0.21 20.68 9.47
C VAL A 72 -0.27 20.47 8.05
N GLU A 73 0.57 20.84 7.08
CA GLU A 73 0.33 20.53 5.67
C GLU A 73 0.90 19.15 5.32
N PHE A 74 0.17 18.43 4.47
CA PHE A 74 0.54 17.09 4.00
C PHE A 74 0.48 17.05 2.48
N ASN A 75 1.51 16.50 1.84
CA ASN A 75 1.57 16.40 0.38
C ASN A 75 1.13 15.03 -0.15
N ASN A 76 1.17 14.01 0.70
CA ASN A 76 0.85 12.64 0.32
C ASN A 76 0.41 11.82 1.54
N TYR A 77 -0.06 10.61 1.26
CA TYR A 77 -0.54 9.67 2.26
C TYR A 77 0.56 9.22 3.24
N ASP A 78 1.79 9.00 2.75
CA ASP A 78 2.91 8.53 3.58
C ASP A 78 3.33 9.58 4.62
N GLU A 79 3.25 10.86 4.28
CA GLU A 79 3.47 11.97 5.21
C GLU A 79 2.43 12.00 6.34
N ILE A 80 1.16 11.72 6.04
CA ILE A 80 0.09 11.61 7.04
C ILE A 80 0.39 10.46 8.01
N ILE A 81 0.67 9.27 7.47
CA ILE A 81 0.98 8.08 8.28
C ILE A 81 2.22 8.29 9.13
N SER A 82 3.30 8.84 8.56
CA SER A 82 4.53 9.13 9.29
C SER A 82 4.29 10.13 10.42
N THR A 83 3.51 11.18 10.16
CA THR A 83 3.19 12.19 11.17
C THR A 83 2.34 11.62 12.30
N LEU A 84 1.30 10.85 11.98
CA LEU A 84 0.46 10.19 12.98
C LEU A 84 1.25 9.21 13.84
N ASN A 85 2.15 8.43 13.24
CA ASN A 85 3.03 7.52 13.96
C ASN A 85 3.95 8.27 14.94
N THR A 86 4.55 9.39 14.51
CA THR A 86 5.39 10.22 15.38
C THR A 86 4.58 10.83 16.52
N VAL A 87 3.41 11.39 16.24
CA VAL A 87 2.50 11.92 17.28
C VAL A 87 2.16 10.83 18.30
N ASN A 88 1.75 9.65 17.83
CA ASN A 88 1.42 8.52 18.69
C ASN A 88 2.61 8.09 19.57
N LYS A 89 3.81 7.99 18.98
CA LYS A 89 5.05 7.60 19.68
C LYS A 89 5.49 8.64 20.71
N CYS A 90 5.54 9.91 20.34
CA CYS A 90 6.01 11.00 21.19
C CYS A 90 5.01 11.31 22.32
N LEU A 91 3.71 11.28 22.03
CA LEU A 91 2.66 11.64 22.99
C LEU A 91 2.05 10.42 23.71
N LYS A 92 2.44 9.20 23.33
CA LYS A 92 1.95 7.92 23.89
C LYS A 92 0.42 7.77 23.84
N LEU A 93 -0.17 8.18 22.73
CA LEU A 93 -1.62 8.27 22.55
C LEU A 93 -2.20 7.00 21.93
N LYS A 94 -2.35 5.95 22.74
CA LYS A 94 -2.85 4.60 22.32
C LYS A 94 -4.14 4.60 21.49
N PHE A 95 -5.00 5.62 21.63
CA PHE A 95 -6.18 5.79 20.79
C PHE A 95 -5.82 5.78 19.28
N PHE A 96 -4.69 6.40 18.91
CA PHE A 96 -4.26 6.48 17.53
C PHE A 96 -3.74 5.15 16.96
N ASP A 97 -3.39 4.16 17.78
CA ASP A 97 -2.95 2.84 17.27
C ASP A 97 -4.02 2.23 16.34
N SER A 98 -5.27 2.22 16.81
CA SER A 98 -6.39 1.67 16.05
C SER A 98 -6.73 2.53 14.83
N VAL A 99 -6.61 3.85 14.95
CA VAL A 99 -6.84 4.80 13.85
C VAL A 99 -5.80 4.59 12.75
N ILE A 100 -4.52 4.54 13.09
CA ILE A 100 -3.41 4.31 12.14
C ILE A 100 -3.59 2.96 11.44
N ASN A 101 -3.96 1.91 12.19
CA ASN A 101 -4.21 0.60 11.60
C ASN A 101 -5.37 0.62 10.59
N TYR A 102 -6.48 1.28 10.93
CA TYR A 102 -7.62 1.43 10.02
C TYR A 102 -7.27 2.20 8.75
N ILE A 103 -6.52 3.30 8.89
CA ILE A 103 -6.08 4.10 7.74
C ILE A 103 -5.19 3.23 6.82
N ASN A 104 -4.22 2.50 7.38
CA ASN A 104 -3.37 1.58 6.62
C ASN A 104 -4.15 0.50 5.87
N LEU A 105 -5.12 -0.14 6.53
CA LEU A 105 -5.99 -1.13 5.90
C LEU A 105 -6.76 -0.52 4.72
N SER A 106 -7.31 0.68 4.92
CA SER A 106 -8.04 1.41 3.89
C SER A 106 -7.13 1.76 2.70
N GLY A 107 -5.89 2.18 2.96
CA GLY A 107 -4.90 2.43 1.91
C GLY A 107 -4.58 1.18 1.08
N THR A 108 -4.44 0.02 1.71
CA THR A 108 -4.25 -1.26 1.00
C THR A 108 -5.46 -1.61 0.12
N GLU A 109 -6.69 -1.42 0.61
CA GLU A 109 -7.90 -1.66 -0.17
C GLU A 109 -8.01 -0.75 -1.39
N ILE A 110 -7.70 0.54 -1.24
CA ILE A 110 -7.66 1.50 -2.34
C ILE A 110 -6.63 1.07 -3.40
N ASN A 111 -5.42 0.68 -3.01
CA ASN A 111 -4.40 0.23 -3.95
C ASN A 111 -4.82 -1.03 -4.73
N ASN A 112 -5.50 -1.96 -4.07
CA ASN A 112 -6.06 -3.14 -4.72
C ASN A 112 -7.13 -2.78 -5.76
N LEU A 113 -8.02 -1.82 -5.44
CA LEU A 113 -9.03 -1.33 -6.37
C LEU A 113 -8.40 -0.62 -7.57
N ILE A 114 -7.38 0.20 -7.35
CA ILE A 114 -6.62 0.86 -8.44
C ILE A 114 -6.02 -0.19 -9.38
N ALA A 115 -5.36 -1.23 -8.84
CA ALA A 115 -4.80 -2.30 -9.65
C ALA A 115 -5.86 -3.03 -10.49
N ARG A 116 -7.03 -3.32 -9.90
CA ARG A 116 -8.18 -3.93 -10.61
C ARG A 116 -8.71 -3.03 -11.72
N ILE A 117 -8.81 -1.72 -11.48
CA ILE A 117 -9.22 -0.75 -12.51
C ILE A 117 -8.22 -0.74 -13.67
N SER A 118 -6.93 -0.60 -13.39
CA SER A 118 -5.88 -0.60 -14.42
C SER A 118 -5.85 -1.89 -15.25
N TYR A 119 -6.09 -3.04 -14.61
CA TYR A 119 -6.23 -4.31 -15.30
C TYR A 119 -7.43 -4.30 -16.26
N LEU A 120 -8.62 -3.93 -15.77
CA LEU A 120 -9.84 -3.88 -16.59
C LEU A 120 -9.68 -2.92 -17.78
N GLU A 121 -9.08 -1.75 -17.57
CA GLU A 121 -8.77 -0.80 -18.65
C GLU A 121 -7.87 -1.41 -19.72
N THR A 122 -6.86 -2.18 -19.32
CA THR A 122 -5.94 -2.85 -20.25
C THR A 122 -6.65 -3.94 -21.05
N THR A 123 -7.50 -4.73 -20.39
CA THR A 123 -8.32 -5.77 -21.05
C THR A 123 -9.30 -5.16 -22.04
N ILE A 124 -10.00 -4.09 -21.67
CA ILE A 124 -10.90 -3.36 -22.58
C ILE A 124 -10.14 -2.86 -23.81
N LYS A 125 -8.94 -2.27 -23.63
CA LYS A 125 -8.11 -1.80 -24.75
C LYS A 125 -7.73 -2.94 -25.72
N LYS A 126 -7.37 -4.12 -25.20
CA LYS A 126 -7.05 -5.30 -26.03
C LYS A 126 -8.26 -5.76 -26.84
N LEU A 127 -9.41 -5.91 -26.20
CA LEU A 127 -10.65 -6.34 -26.86
C LEU A 127 -11.09 -5.33 -27.93
N LEU A 128 -10.91 -4.02 -27.69
CA LEU A 128 -11.19 -3.00 -28.70
C LEU A 128 -10.29 -3.14 -29.93
N ILE A 129 -8.99 -3.45 -29.76
CA ILE A 129 -8.07 -3.71 -30.88
C ILE A 129 -8.50 -4.95 -31.67
N GLU A 130 -8.97 -6.00 -30.99
CA GLU A 130 -9.48 -7.21 -31.62
C GLU A 130 -10.76 -6.96 -32.43
N ILE A 131 -11.63 -6.04 -31.97
CA ILE A 131 -12.85 -5.64 -32.68
C ILE A 131 -12.54 -4.71 -33.87
N ASP A 132 -11.56 -3.81 -33.75
CA ASP A 132 -11.17 -2.84 -34.79
C ASP A 132 -10.36 -3.47 -35.94
N HIS A 133 -9.88 -4.71 -35.76
CA HIS A 133 -9.36 -5.57 -36.84
C HIS A 133 -10.43 -6.58 -37.31
N PRO A 134 -11.35 -6.25 -38.22
CA PRO A 134 -12.43 -7.15 -38.64
C PRO A 134 -11.99 -8.34 -39.52
N ASN A 135 -10.72 -8.78 -39.50
CA ASN A 135 -10.25 -9.88 -40.35
C ASN A 135 -9.22 -10.79 -39.64
N LYS A 136 -9.66 -11.59 -38.67
CA LYS A 136 -9.01 -12.90 -38.38
C LYS A 136 -9.94 -13.99 -37.85
N LEU A 137 -11.25 -13.78 -37.80
CA LEU A 137 -12.24 -14.81 -37.47
C LEU A 137 -12.81 -15.56 -38.70
N ARG A 138 -12.06 -15.60 -39.81
CA ARG A 138 -12.40 -16.39 -41.01
C ARG A 138 -11.37 -17.46 -41.39
N GLN A 139 -10.29 -17.60 -40.60
CA GLN A 139 -9.19 -18.51 -40.95
C GLN A 139 -8.93 -19.63 -39.93
N SER A 140 -9.82 -19.84 -38.95
CA SER A 140 -9.75 -20.98 -38.02
C SER A 140 -10.67 -22.16 -38.39
N THR A 141 -11.50 -22.05 -39.44
CA THR A 141 -12.35 -23.17 -39.94
C THR A 141 -11.84 -23.81 -41.23
N SER A 142 -10.59 -23.56 -41.64
CA SER A 142 -9.97 -24.32 -42.72
C SER A 142 -8.47 -24.42 -42.48
N LEU A 143 -7.96 -25.66 -42.54
CA LEU A 143 -6.58 -26.12 -42.39
C LEU A 143 -6.22 -26.68 -41.00
N ASN A 144 -6.79 -27.84 -40.69
CA ASN A 144 -6.08 -28.89 -39.95
C ASN A 144 -5.91 -30.08 -40.91
N ASN A 145 -4.87 -30.02 -41.74
CA ASN A 145 -4.23 -31.21 -42.29
C ASN A 145 -2.73 -31.04 -42.06
N GLU A 146 -2.19 -31.92 -41.21
CA GLU A 146 -0.84 -32.47 -41.19
C GLU A 146 0.35 -31.48 -41.13
N ASN A 147 1.05 -31.44 -39.99
CA ASN A 147 2.27 -32.25 -39.81
C ASN A 147 2.89 -32.09 -38.42
N ARG A 148 3.31 -33.24 -37.90
CA ARG A 148 3.99 -33.52 -36.63
C ARG A 148 5.48 -33.16 -36.74
N SER A 149 6.10 -32.64 -35.68
CA SER A 149 7.44 -33.03 -35.22
C SER A 149 7.78 -32.43 -33.85
N GLU A 150 8.16 -33.33 -32.95
CA GLU A 150 8.60 -33.13 -31.57
C GLU A 150 9.95 -32.42 -31.49
N SER A 151 10.17 -31.61 -30.46
CA SER A 151 11.47 -31.50 -29.80
C SER A 151 11.29 -31.08 -28.34
N SER A 152 11.91 -31.85 -27.46
CA SER A 152 11.85 -31.81 -26.01
C SER A 152 13.24 -31.48 -25.49
N GLN A 153 13.45 -30.42 -24.69
CA GLN A 153 14.52 -30.31 -23.66
C GLN A 153 14.15 -29.27 -22.56
N ASN A 154 14.22 -29.73 -21.30
CA ASN A 154 14.09 -29.02 -20.00
C ASN A 154 15.37 -28.19 -19.65
N PRO A 155 15.57 -27.63 -18.43
CA PRO A 155 14.69 -26.96 -17.42
C PRO A 155 15.25 -25.58 -16.94
N ASP A 156 14.49 -24.95 -16.06
CA ASP A 156 14.85 -23.91 -15.06
C ASP A 156 14.74 -22.42 -15.39
N THR A 157 14.09 -21.75 -14.42
CA THR A 157 13.89 -20.32 -14.14
C THR A 157 12.98 -19.55 -15.10
N ASP A 158 11.70 -19.48 -14.75
CA ASP A 158 10.88 -18.26 -14.90
C ASP A 158 9.88 -18.21 -13.73
N ASP A 159 10.42 -17.81 -12.58
CA ASP A 159 9.66 -17.28 -11.45
C ASP A 159 9.19 -15.86 -11.82
N ASP A 160 8.03 -15.45 -11.29
CA ASP A 160 7.50 -14.07 -11.31
C ASP A 160 6.73 -13.50 -12.51
N ASN A 161 5.98 -14.29 -13.30
CA ASN A 161 4.88 -13.68 -14.08
C ASN A 161 3.66 -14.59 -14.25
N LEU A 162 3.10 -15.09 -13.14
CA LEU A 162 1.74 -15.62 -13.19
C LEU A 162 0.76 -14.52 -13.63
N PRO A 163 -0.20 -14.82 -14.51
CA PRO A 163 -1.20 -13.84 -14.91
C PRO A 163 -1.91 -13.28 -13.68
N VAL A 164 -1.97 -11.95 -13.58
CA VAL A 164 -2.66 -11.25 -12.48
C VAL A 164 -4.10 -11.74 -12.31
N GLU A 165 -4.75 -12.13 -13.41
CA GLU A 165 -6.08 -12.75 -13.42
C GLU A 165 -6.15 -14.05 -12.60
N PHE A 166 -5.12 -14.89 -12.67
CA PHE A 166 -5.03 -16.13 -11.90
C PHE A 166 -4.90 -15.84 -10.40
N LEU A 167 -4.00 -14.92 -10.01
CA LEU A 167 -3.81 -14.53 -8.60
C LEU A 167 -5.08 -13.88 -8.01
N MET A 168 -5.82 -13.11 -8.82
CA MET A 168 -7.09 -12.51 -8.40
C MET A 168 -8.19 -13.56 -8.21
N LYS A 169 -8.34 -14.52 -9.13
CA LYS A 169 -9.30 -15.63 -8.97
C LYS A 169 -8.96 -16.47 -7.74
N LEU A 170 -7.69 -16.78 -7.53
CA LEU A 170 -7.22 -17.50 -6.35
C LEU A 170 -7.56 -16.77 -5.04
N HIS A 171 -7.40 -15.45 -5.01
CA HIS A 171 -7.76 -14.64 -3.84
C HIS A 171 -9.29 -14.52 -3.61
N GLU A 172 -10.09 -14.45 -4.68
CA GLU A 172 -11.56 -14.48 -4.59
C GLU A 172 -12.05 -15.84 -4.09
N LEU A 173 -11.48 -16.93 -4.61
CA LEU A 173 -11.74 -18.30 -4.15
C LEU A 173 -11.44 -18.44 -2.67
N ARG A 174 -10.29 -17.94 -2.18
CA ARG A 174 -9.90 -17.96 -0.75
C ARG A 174 -10.94 -17.36 0.21
N LYS A 175 -11.73 -16.38 -0.25
CA LYS A 175 -12.80 -15.76 0.55
C LYS A 175 -14.11 -16.54 0.48
N SER A 176 -14.26 -17.41 -0.51
CA SER A 176 -15.44 -18.24 -0.70
C SER A 176 -15.43 -19.43 0.25
N ARG A 177 -16.61 -19.81 0.74
CA ARG A 177 -16.83 -21.08 1.47
C ARG A 177 -17.39 -22.17 0.56
N ASP A 178 -17.52 -21.88 -0.73
CA ASP A 178 -18.15 -22.76 -1.72
C ASP A 178 -17.08 -23.59 -2.44
N PHE A 179 -16.91 -24.82 -1.96
CA PHE A 179 -15.96 -25.79 -2.50
C PHE A 179 -16.26 -26.20 -3.95
N GLU A 180 -17.50 -26.04 -4.44
CA GLU A 180 -17.83 -26.39 -5.83
C GLU A 180 -17.14 -25.44 -6.82
N ILE A 181 -16.96 -24.18 -6.42
CA ILE A 181 -16.26 -23.17 -7.23
C ILE A 181 -14.76 -23.48 -7.31
N TYR A 182 -14.16 -24.01 -6.24
CA TYR A 182 -12.78 -24.48 -6.24
C TYR A 182 -12.59 -25.65 -7.22
N TYR A 183 -13.44 -26.68 -7.13
CA TYR A 183 -13.31 -27.84 -8.02
C TYR A 183 -13.47 -27.46 -9.49
N LYS A 184 -14.42 -26.58 -9.82
CA LYS A 184 -14.58 -26.08 -11.20
C LYS A 184 -13.35 -25.30 -11.67
N PHE A 185 -12.79 -24.45 -10.82
CA PHE A 185 -11.58 -23.69 -11.14
C PHE A 185 -10.37 -24.60 -11.42
N PHE A 186 -10.12 -25.59 -10.55
CA PHE A 186 -9.03 -26.54 -10.74
C PHE A 186 -9.26 -27.48 -11.95
N ASP A 187 -10.51 -27.87 -12.22
CA ASP A 187 -10.88 -28.64 -13.42
C ASP A 187 -10.62 -27.83 -14.71
N GLU A 188 -11.00 -26.56 -14.73
CA GLU A 188 -10.68 -25.64 -15.84
C GLU A 188 -9.18 -25.48 -16.06
N LEU A 189 -8.39 -25.33 -14.99
CA LEU A 189 -6.93 -25.26 -15.11
C LEU A 189 -6.33 -26.56 -15.64
N SER A 190 -6.87 -27.71 -15.21
CA SER A 190 -6.43 -29.04 -15.64
C SER A 190 -6.73 -29.26 -17.13
N GLN A 191 -7.95 -28.94 -17.58
CA GLN A 191 -8.37 -29.06 -18.97
C GLN A 191 -7.55 -28.18 -19.91
N ASN A 192 -7.10 -27.01 -19.43
CA ASN A 192 -6.28 -26.08 -20.20
C ASN A 192 -4.76 -26.40 -20.15
N GLY A 193 -4.35 -27.45 -19.44
CA GLY A 193 -2.93 -27.82 -19.32
C GLY A 193 -2.08 -26.85 -18.50
N ASN A 194 -2.69 -26.03 -17.64
CA ASN A 194 -2.04 -24.97 -16.86
C ASN A 194 -1.35 -25.52 -15.60
N GLN A 195 -0.47 -26.51 -15.75
CA GLN A 195 0.14 -27.24 -14.64
C GLN A 195 0.91 -26.34 -13.66
N ASN A 196 1.62 -25.32 -14.15
CA ASN A 196 2.33 -24.35 -13.30
C ASN A 196 1.35 -23.57 -12.39
N MET A 197 0.22 -23.13 -12.94
CA MET A 197 -0.81 -22.42 -12.17
C MET A 197 -1.48 -23.34 -11.14
N ILE A 198 -1.67 -24.62 -11.45
CA ILE A 198 -2.18 -25.61 -10.50
C ILE A 198 -1.19 -25.79 -9.35
N THR A 199 0.10 -26.00 -9.65
CA THR A 199 1.16 -26.12 -8.64
C THR A 199 1.17 -24.89 -7.74
N ARG A 200 1.09 -23.69 -8.31
CA ARG A 200 1.09 -22.45 -7.54
C ARG A 200 -0.17 -22.23 -6.70
N ALA A 201 -1.35 -22.55 -7.23
CA ALA A 201 -2.60 -22.50 -6.47
C ALA A 201 -2.53 -23.44 -5.26
N CYS A 202 -1.99 -24.65 -5.43
CA CYS A 202 -1.77 -25.59 -4.35
C CYS A 202 -0.76 -25.04 -3.33
N GLU A 203 0.40 -24.55 -3.77
CA GLU A 203 1.41 -23.95 -2.87
C GLU A 203 0.84 -22.78 -2.04
N GLU A 204 0.01 -21.93 -2.64
CA GLU A 204 -0.59 -20.77 -1.97
C GLU A 204 -1.85 -21.13 -1.13
N GLU A 205 -2.54 -22.23 -1.40
CA GLU A 205 -3.69 -22.72 -0.61
C GLU A 205 -3.29 -23.54 0.63
N PHE A 206 -2.12 -24.19 0.63
CA PHE A 206 -1.78 -25.18 1.66
C PHE A 206 -1.11 -24.63 2.93
N ASP A 207 -0.87 -23.32 3.05
CA ASP A 207 -0.20 -22.80 4.25
C ASP A 207 -1.14 -22.40 5.41
N GLN A 208 -2.48 -22.38 5.27
CA GLN A 208 -3.33 -22.01 6.43
C GLN A 208 -4.64 -22.74 6.73
N ILE A 209 -5.15 -23.72 5.97
CA ILE A 209 -6.46 -24.33 6.34
C ILE A 209 -6.52 -25.86 6.38
N TYR A 210 -5.67 -26.62 5.68
CA TYR A 210 -5.95 -28.06 5.47
C TYR A 210 -5.03 -29.10 6.14
N ILE A 211 -3.92 -28.74 6.78
CA ILE A 211 -3.02 -29.75 7.41
C ILE A 211 -3.58 -30.30 8.74
N ARG A 212 -4.55 -29.62 9.38
CA ARG A 212 -5.00 -30.06 10.72
C ARG A 212 -6.12 -31.09 10.73
N ASN A 213 -6.91 -31.32 9.67
CA ASN A 213 -8.08 -32.19 9.83
C ASN A 213 -8.42 -33.21 8.72
N TYR A 214 -8.38 -32.95 7.41
CA TYR A 214 -8.89 -33.96 6.46
C TYR A 214 -8.39 -33.79 5.01
N MET A 215 -7.32 -34.45 4.58
CA MET A 215 -7.20 -35.14 3.26
C MET A 215 -5.75 -35.46 2.88
N HIS A 216 -5.54 -36.71 2.49
CA HIS A 216 -4.43 -37.16 1.65
C HIS A 216 -4.53 -36.53 0.26
N CYS A 217 -3.44 -35.94 -0.23
CA CYS A 217 -3.29 -35.56 -1.63
C CYS A 217 -3.22 -36.85 -2.50
N PRO A 218 -4.05 -37.02 -3.55
CA PRO A 218 -4.04 -38.23 -4.36
C PRO A 218 -3.11 -38.15 -5.59
N PHE A 219 -2.25 -37.14 -5.69
CA PHE A 219 -1.28 -37.04 -6.78
C PHE A 219 0.14 -37.05 -6.21
N GLY A 220 0.70 -38.26 -6.18
CA GLY A 220 2.13 -38.53 -6.09
C GLY A 220 2.60 -39.20 -7.37
#